data_AF-A0A8S0VIK1-F1
#
_entry.id   AF-A0A8S0VIK1-F1
#
_cell.length_a   1.000
_cell.length_b   1.000
_cell.length_c   1.000
_cell.angle_alpha   90.00
_cell.angle_beta   90.00
_cell.angle_gamma   90.00
#
_symmetry.space_group_name_H-M   'P 1'
#
loop_
_entity.id
_entity.type
_entity.pdbx_description
1 polymer ?
#
loop_
_entity_poly.entity_id
_entity_poly.type
_entity_poly.pdbx_seq_one_letter_code
_entity_poly.pdbx_strand_id
1 'polypeptide(L)' 'MADALTEEQIAEFREAFCLIDKDSDGVITMAELAAVIHSLNEHPTKEEIQEMINE' A
#
# COMPACT_ATOMS: atom_id res chain seq x y z
N MET A 1 1.77 -22.44 7.07
CA MET A 1 0.39 -22.09 7.44
C MET A 1 0.23 -20.65 7.03
N ALA A 2 -0.64 -20.32 6.07
CA ALA A 2 -0.88 -18.92 5.74
C ALA A 2 -1.55 -18.30 6.97
N ASP A 3 -0.83 -17.43 7.66
CA ASP A 3 -1.31 -16.72 8.85
C ASP A 3 -2.53 -15.91 8.42
N ALA A 4 -3.73 -16.36 8.80
CA ALA A 4 -4.94 -15.62 8.53
C ALA A 4 -4.87 -14.35 9.39
N LEU A 5 -4.68 -13.20 8.74
CA LEU A 5 -4.75 -11.90 9.40
C LEU A 5 -6.03 -11.83 10.23
N THR A 6 -5.92 -11.33 11.47
CA THR A 6 -7.09 -11.15 12.33
C THR A 6 -8.04 -10.11 11.74
N GLU A 7 -9.32 -10.13 12.11
CA GLU A 7 -10.30 -9.13 11.63
C GLU A 7 -9.84 -7.69 11.93
N GLU A 8 -9.13 -7.49 13.04
CA GLU A 8 -8.54 -6.21 13.44
C GLU A 8 -7.40 -5.80 12.50
N GLN A 9 -6.49 -6.72 12.17
CA GLN A 9 -5.44 -6.47 11.19
C GLN A 9 -6.02 -6.21 9.80
N ILE A 10 -7.05 -6.95 9.40
CA ILE A 10 -7.75 -6.72 8.13
C ILE A 10 -8.36 -5.32 8.11
N ALA A 11 -8.98 -4.87 9.22
CA ALA A 11 -9.55 -3.53 9.33
C ALA A 11 -8.46 -2.45 9.24
N GLU A 12 -7.34 -2.61 9.95
CA GLU A 12 -6.19 -1.68 9.88
C GLU A 12 -5.60 -1.62 8.47
N PHE A 13 -5.37 -2.78 7.84
CA PHE A 13 -4.90 -2.83 6.46
C PHE A 13 -5.89 -2.19 5.50
N ARG A 14 -7.20 -2.34 5.74
CA ARG A 14 -8.24 -1.76 4.90
C ARG A 14 -8.34 -0.25 5.06
N GLU A 15 -8.18 0.28 6.27
CA GLU A 15 -8.07 1.72 6.51
C GLU A 15 -6.81 2.29 5.86
N ALA A 16 -5.67 1.64 6.03
CA ALA A 16 -4.42 2.03 5.38
C ALA A 16 -4.54 1.97 3.84
N PHE A 17 -5.18 0.92 3.30
CA PHE A 17 -5.47 0.80 1.87
C PHE A 17 -6.33 1.95 1.38
N CYS A 18 -7.44 2.27 2.06
CA CYS A 18 -8.29 3.41 1.72
C CYS A 18 -7.58 4.77 1.84
N LEU A 19 -6.50 4.85 2.64
CA LEU A 19 -5.69 6.06 2.77
C LEU A 19 -4.72 6.22 1.59
N ILE A 20 -4.35 5.11 0.94
CA ILE A 20 -3.45 5.07 -0.22
C ILE A 20 -4.22 5.14 -1.53
N ASP A 21 -5.28 4.34 -1.65
CA ASP A 21 -6.21 4.28 -2.77
C ASP A 21 -6.99 5.60 -2.88
N LYS A 22 -6.54 6.48 -3.77
CA LYS A 22 -7.07 7.84 -3.91
C LYS A 22 -8.31 7.88 -4.78
N ASP A 23 -8.45 6.94 -5.72
CA ASP A 23 -9.63 6.84 -6.58
C ASP A 23 -10.71 5.89 -6.01
N SER A 24 -10.40 5.17 -4.94
CA SER A 24 -11.28 4.21 -4.28
C SER A 24 -11.77 3.13 -5.25
N ASP A 25 -10.93 2.75 -6.22
CA ASP A 25 -11.21 1.66 -7.16
C ASP A 25 -10.99 0.27 -6.53
N GLY A 26 -10.40 0.22 -5.32
CA GLY A 26 -10.10 -0.99 -4.58
C GLY A 26 -8.76 -1.63 -4.96
N VAL A 27 -7.93 -0.94 -5.74
CA VAL A 27 -6.66 -1.41 -6.29
C VAL A 27 -5.59 -0.34 -6.12
N ILE A 28 -4.61 -0.58 -5.25
CA ILE A 28 -3.50 0.38 -5.13
C ILE A 28 -2.63 0.28 -6.38
N THR A 29 -2.63 1.34 -7.17
CA THR A 29 -1.72 1.46 -8.32
C THR A 29 -0.34 1.93 -7.87
N MET A 30 0.67 1.64 -8.70
CA MET A 30 2.05 2.06 -8.44
C MET A 30 2.19 3.58 -8.25
N ALA A 31 1.33 4.36 -8.93
CA ALA A 31 1.29 5.81 -8.81
C ALA A 31 0.77 6.27 -7.45
N GLU A 32 -0.21 5.57 -6.89
CA GLU A 32 -0.82 5.89 -5.59
C GLU A 32 0.09 5.50 -4.43
N LEU A 33 0.71 4.32 -4.51
CA LEU A 33 1.72 3.91 -3.55
C LEU A 33 2.91 4.88 -3.55
N ALA A 34 3.40 5.27 -4.75
CA ALA A 34 4.46 6.27 -4.88
C ALA A 34 4.07 7.63 -4.30
N ALA A 35 2.81 8.06 -4.48
CA ALA A 35 2.31 9.32 -3.95
C ALA A 35 2.22 9.33 -2.42
N VAL A 36 1.85 8.21 -1.80
CA VAL A 36 1.84 8.08 -0.34
C VAL A 36 3.26 8.02 0.23
N ILE A 37 4.17 7.25 -0.37
CA ILE A 37 5.53 7.16 0.17
C ILE A 37 6.26 8.51 0.03
N HIS A 38 6.06 9.21 -1.10
CA HIS A 38 6.52 10.61 -1.23
C HIS A 38 5.93 11.54 -0.15
N SER A 39 4.69 11.30 0.28
CA SER A 39 4.03 12.08 1.34
C SER A 39 4.53 11.73 2.75
N LEU A 40 5.05 10.51 2.93
CA LEU A 40 5.71 10.04 4.15
C LEU A 40 7.18 10.49 4.26
N ASN A 41 7.65 11.35 3.34
CA ASN A 41 8.99 11.93 3.32
C ASN A 41 10.12 10.90 3.12
N GLU A 42 9.78 9.70 2.66
CA GLU A 42 10.73 8.77 2.07
C GLU A 42 10.70 8.95 0.55
N HIS A 43 11.89 9.00 -0.07
CA HIS A 43 12.04 9.00 -1.52
C HIS A 43 12.55 7.64 -1.96
N PRO A 44 11.72 6.58 -1.91
CA PRO A 44 12.10 5.31 -2.48
C PRO A 44 12.29 5.50 -3.99
N THR A 45 13.25 4.78 -4.55
CA THR A 45 13.38 4.78 -6.01
C THR A 45 12.22 4.01 -6.64
N LYS A 46 11.94 4.29 -7.91
CA LYS A 46 10.95 3.49 -8.67
C LYS A 46 11.26 1.99 -8.61
N GLU A 47 12.53 1.63 -8.51
CA GLU A 47 12.97 0.24 -8.38
C GLU A 47 12.55 -0.36 -7.04
N GLU A 48 12.73 0.35 -5.92
CA GLU A 48 12.29 -0.14 -4.60
C GLU A 48 10.77 -0.33 -4.55
N ILE A 49 9.99 0.61 -5.11
CA ILE A 49 8.53 0.46 -5.22
C ILE A 49 8.16 -0.74 -6.10
N GLN A 50 8.92 -0.98 -7.17
CA GLN A 50 8.68 -2.11 -8.07
C GLN A 50 9.04 -3.45 -7.43
N GLU A 51 10.05 -3.50 -6.56
CA GLU A 51 10.37 -4.69 -5.77
C GLU A 51 9.30 -4.96 -4.71
N MET A 52 8.79 -3.94 -4.01
CA MET A 52 7.71 -4.08 -3.03
C MET A 52 6.40 -4.64 -3.62
N ILE A 53 6.16 -4.46 -4.93
CA ILE A 53 4.96 -4.94 -5.63
C ILE A 53 5.19 -6.32 -6.28
N ASN A 54 6.44 -6.67 -6.58
CA ASN A 54 6.78 -7.94 -7.25
C ASN A 54 7.04 -9.11 -6.27
N GLU A 55 7.19 -8.86 -4.97
CA GLU A 55 7.14 -9.88 -3.92
C GLU A 55 5.69 -10.20 -3.49
#